data_AF-A0A8H5BE37-F1
#
_entry.id   AF-A0A8H5BE37-F1
#
_cell.length_a   1.000
_cell.length_b   1.000
_cell.length_c   1.000
_cell.angle_alpha   90.00
_cell.angle_beta   90.00
_cell.angle_gamma   90.00
#
_symmetry.space_group_name_H-M   'P 1'
#
loop_
_entity.id
_entity.type
_entity.pdbx_description
1 polymer ?
#
loop_
_entity_poly.entity_id
_entity_poly.type
_entity_poly.pdbx_seq_one_letter_code
_entity_poly.pdbx_strand_id
1 'polypeptide(L)'
;MPSIALFQQHASRNQTQAIADVAPVKPQVSRAASTFTTELIVYDTPVPFDTVIARLNVKVNKRGSSDIMGYLSKVTRQDQFVALINEEAKNGFLYFTNYPHHRLMTFPDEKPKPRNELYVIGNPLFAQRIMTLNPAASQSVPLRLLVLEKPEGGAEVHFHVPSTILEIPRGLPRNAELTALLARLDVLFEQMVQDITATGGPNDTPVAVVQQ
;
A
#
# COMPACT_ATOMS: atom_id res chain seq x y z
N MET A 1 14.03 -14.91 -88.71
CA MET A 1 14.12 -16.38 -88.90
C MET A 1 15.58 -16.68 -89.26
N PRO A 2 16.30 -17.60 -88.61
CA PRO A 2 15.83 -18.80 -87.90
C PRO A 2 16.27 -18.94 -86.42
N SER A 3 15.64 -19.92 -85.79
CA SER A 3 15.88 -20.58 -84.50
C SER A 3 17.04 -21.58 -84.60
N ILE A 4 17.71 -21.91 -83.48
CA ILE A 4 17.93 -23.30 -82.99
C ILE A 4 18.59 -23.26 -81.60
N ALA A 5 18.02 -24.06 -80.70
CA ALA A 5 18.40 -24.28 -79.31
C ALA A 5 19.61 -25.20 -79.14
N LEU A 6 20.40 -25.02 -78.07
CA LEU A 6 20.90 -26.12 -77.21
C LEU A 6 21.64 -25.57 -75.98
N PHE A 7 21.63 -26.36 -74.91
CA PHE A 7 22.26 -26.16 -73.58
C PHE A 7 21.40 -25.52 -72.47
N GLN A 8 20.34 -26.25 -72.11
CA GLN A 8 20.10 -26.53 -70.69
C GLN A 8 21.11 -27.60 -70.24
N GLN A 9 21.91 -27.34 -69.20
CA GLN A 9 22.01 -28.16 -67.98
C GLN A 9 23.11 -27.59 -67.05
N HIS A 10 22.81 -27.53 -65.76
CA HIS A 10 23.72 -27.30 -64.62
C HIS A 10 24.17 -25.87 -64.29
N ALA A 11 23.29 -25.10 -63.64
CA ALA A 11 23.67 -24.22 -62.52
C ALA A 11 22.43 -23.70 -61.76
N SER A 12 21.53 -24.61 -61.34
CA SER A 12 20.42 -24.27 -60.43
C SER A 12 20.47 -25.20 -59.23
N ARG A 13 21.45 -24.97 -58.35
CA ARG A 13 21.54 -25.55 -57.00
C ARG A 13 22.72 -24.85 -56.33
N ASN A 14 22.43 -23.80 -55.53
CA ASN A 14 23.22 -23.34 -54.37
C ASN A 14 22.88 -21.90 -53.93
N GLN A 15 21.60 -21.49 -53.93
CA GLN A 15 21.16 -20.26 -53.23
C GLN A 15 19.82 -20.44 -52.53
N THR A 16 19.62 -21.59 -51.87
CA THR A 16 18.45 -21.79 -51.02
C THR A 16 18.80 -22.73 -49.88
N GLN A 17 19.69 -22.31 -48.98
CA GLN A 17 19.86 -22.89 -47.64
C GLN A 17 20.89 -22.10 -46.84
N ALA A 18 20.46 -20.97 -46.27
CA ALA A 18 21.10 -20.36 -45.10
C ALA A 18 20.16 -19.31 -44.48
N ILE A 19 18.94 -19.72 -44.14
CA ILE A 19 18.17 -19.05 -43.09
C ILE A 19 17.99 -20.11 -42.00
N ALA A 20 19.11 -20.44 -41.36
CA ALA A 20 19.12 -21.31 -40.20
C ALA A 20 18.53 -20.54 -39.03
N ASP A 21 17.44 -21.08 -38.47
CA ASP A 21 17.01 -20.98 -37.08
C ASP A 21 17.64 -19.87 -36.23
N VAL A 22 17.03 -18.69 -36.23
CA VAL A 22 17.09 -17.83 -35.05
C VAL A 22 16.09 -18.42 -34.05
N ALA A 23 16.57 -19.33 -33.21
CA ALA A 23 15.79 -19.87 -32.11
C ALA A 23 15.19 -18.69 -31.30
N PRO A 24 13.91 -18.73 -30.89
CA PRO A 24 13.33 -17.68 -30.09
C PRO A 24 14.13 -17.54 -28.79
N VAL A 25 14.77 -16.39 -28.59
CA VAL A 25 15.40 -16.04 -27.32
C VAL A 25 14.29 -16.04 -26.28
N LYS A 26 14.25 -17.08 -25.45
CA LYS A 26 13.34 -17.12 -24.31
C LYS A 26 13.63 -15.88 -23.47
N PRO A 27 12.65 -15.01 -23.18
CA PRO A 27 12.88 -13.85 -22.33
C PRO A 27 13.44 -14.33 -20.98
N GLN A 28 14.69 -13.98 -20.71
CA GLN A 28 15.35 -14.33 -19.46
C GLN A 28 14.96 -13.30 -18.40
N VAL A 29 14.24 -13.75 -17.38
CA VAL A 29 13.93 -12.91 -16.21
C VAL A 29 15.19 -12.76 -15.36
N SER A 30 15.63 -11.52 -15.12
CA SER A 30 16.71 -11.22 -14.18
C SER A 30 16.13 -10.86 -12.80
N ARG A 31 16.84 -11.27 -11.74
CA ARG A 31 16.49 -10.95 -10.35
C ARG A 31 17.45 -9.89 -9.82
N ALA A 32 16.91 -8.80 -9.32
CA ALA A 32 17.63 -7.83 -8.50
C ALA A 32 17.07 -7.85 -7.07
N ALA A 33 17.93 -7.60 -6.08
CA ALA A 33 17.52 -7.47 -4.68
C ALA A 33 18.09 -6.17 -4.11
N SER A 34 17.31 -5.50 -3.26
CA SER A 34 17.74 -4.32 -2.52
C SER A 34 17.29 -4.47 -1.07
N THR A 35 18.17 -4.09 -0.15
CA THR A 35 17.86 -4.04 1.27
C THR A 35 17.53 -2.60 1.63
N PHE A 36 16.54 -2.42 2.49
CA PHE A 36 16.23 -1.14 3.11
C PHE A 36 15.84 -1.38 4.58
N THR A 37 15.94 -0.34 5.40
CA THR A 37 15.59 -0.38 6.82
C THR A 37 14.19 0.21 7.00
N THR A 38 13.38 -0.44 7.84
CA THR A 38 12.09 0.09 8.31
C THR A 38 12.18 0.41 9.79
N GLU A 39 11.43 1.40 10.24
CA GLU A 39 11.24 1.69 11.66
C GLU A 39 9.88 1.17 12.11
N LEU A 40 9.84 0.44 13.23
CA LEU A 40 8.63 -0.06 13.89
C LEU A 40 8.41 0.77 15.15
N ILE A 41 7.24 1.38 15.27
CA ILE A 41 6.81 2.09 16.46
C ILE A 41 5.81 1.24 17.23
N VAL A 42 5.98 1.22 18.55
CA VAL A 42 5.10 0.52 19.48
C VAL A 42 4.63 1.52 20.54
N TYR A 43 3.32 1.76 20.58
CA TYR A 43 2.65 2.48 21.65
C TYR A 43 2.10 1.48 22.65
N ASP A 44 2.68 1.42 23.85
CA ASP A 44 2.09 0.74 25.00
C ASP A 44 1.13 1.69 25.72
N THR A 45 -0.12 1.27 25.93
CA THR A 45 -1.12 2.09 26.61
C THR A 45 -1.91 1.30 27.66
N PRO A 46 -2.26 1.92 28.81
CA PRO A 46 -3.18 1.33 29.77
C PRO A 46 -4.65 1.40 29.29
N VAL A 47 -4.94 2.11 28.18
CA VAL A 47 -6.29 2.19 27.62
C VAL A 47 -6.76 0.80 27.16
N PRO A 48 -7.94 0.32 27.59
CA PRO A 48 -8.42 -1.02 27.22
C PRO A 48 -8.52 -1.21 25.71
N PHE A 49 -8.21 -2.41 25.23
CA PHE A 49 -8.29 -2.79 23.81
C PHE A 49 -9.60 -2.33 23.13
N ASP A 50 -10.75 -2.60 23.75
CA ASP A 50 -12.06 -2.20 23.20
C ASP A 50 -12.20 -0.69 23.02
N THR A 51 -11.61 0.09 23.94
CA THR A 51 -11.61 1.56 23.85
C THR A 51 -10.70 2.04 22.72
N VAL A 52 -9.52 1.44 22.55
CA VAL A 52 -8.61 1.75 21.43
C VAL A 52 -9.29 1.43 20.09
N ILE A 53 -9.90 0.25 19.96
CA ILE A 53 -10.63 -0.16 18.74
C ILE A 53 -11.81 0.77 18.45
N ALA A 54 -12.60 1.14 19.47
CA ALA A 54 -13.72 2.06 19.29
C ALA A 54 -13.25 3.43 18.78
N ARG A 55 -12.19 4.00 19.37
CA ARG A 55 -11.60 5.26 18.94
C ARG A 55 -11.02 5.17 17.53
N LEU A 56 -10.32 4.08 17.22
CA LEU A 56 -9.79 3.82 15.88
C LEU A 56 -10.91 3.78 14.84
N ASN A 57 -11.99 3.04 15.10
CA ASN A 57 -13.13 2.94 14.19
C ASN A 57 -13.75 4.30 13.85
N VAL A 58 -13.82 5.21 14.82
CA VAL A 58 -14.25 6.60 14.61
C VAL A 58 -13.22 7.38 13.80
N LYS A 59 -11.93 7.31 14.18
CA LYS A 59 -10.84 8.03 13.51
C LYS A 59 -10.70 7.64 12.04
N VAL A 60 -10.93 6.38 11.67
CA VAL A 60 -10.83 5.94 10.27
C VAL A 60 -12.17 5.85 9.55
N ASN A 61 -13.24 6.40 10.14
CA ASN A 61 -14.59 6.38 9.60
C ASN A 61 -15.01 4.98 9.10
N LYS A 62 -14.78 3.94 9.93
CA LYS A 62 -14.98 2.53 9.51
C LYS A 62 -16.39 2.26 9.00
N ARG A 63 -17.41 2.89 9.62
CA ARG A 63 -18.81 2.73 9.23
C ARG A 63 -19.15 3.43 7.90
N GLY A 64 -18.60 4.62 7.64
CA GLY A 64 -18.81 5.32 6.37
C GLY A 64 -18.00 4.72 5.21
N SER A 65 -16.83 4.14 5.52
CA SER A 65 -15.89 3.66 4.51
C SER A 65 -16.08 2.20 4.09
N SER A 66 -17.17 1.54 4.50
CA SER A 66 -17.30 0.07 4.32
C SER A 66 -17.34 -0.41 2.86
N ASP A 67 -17.73 0.45 1.91
CA ASP A 67 -17.69 0.17 0.46
C ASP A 67 -16.80 1.16 -0.31
N ILE A 68 -15.78 1.73 0.35
CA ILE A 68 -14.93 2.75 -0.27
C ILE A 68 -14.28 2.27 -1.57
N MET A 69 -13.87 1.00 -1.66
CA MET A 69 -13.30 0.43 -2.87
C MET A 69 -14.32 0.33 -4.01
N GLY A 70 -15.59 0.01 -3.69
CA GLY A 70 -16.69 0.02 -4.64
C GLY A 70 -16.96 1.41 -5.19
N TYR A 71 -16.94 2.45 -4.34
CA TYR A 71 -17.08 3.84 -4.77
C TYR A 71 -15.89 4.31 -5.60
N LEU A 72 -14.66 4.05 -5.15
CA LEU A 72 -13.43 4.41 -5.86
C LEU A 72 -13.36 3.81 -7.27
N SER A 73 -13.85 2.58 -7.44
CA SER A 73 -13.88 1.91 -8.76
C SER A 73 -14.76 2.61 -9.80
N LYS A 74 -15.70 3.45 -9.36
CA LYS A 74 -16.67 4.15 -10.22
C LYS A 74 -16.24 5.58 -10.54
N VAL A 75 -15.23 6.10 -9.83
CA VAL A 75 -14.74 7.46 -10.04
C VAL A 75 -13.88 7.51 -11.30
N THR A 76 -14.23 8.41 -12.23
CA THR A 76 -13.51 8.56 -13.51
C THR A 76 -12.83 9.92 -13.66
N ARG A 77 -13.11 10.87 -12.76
CA ARG A 77 -12.52 12.21 -12.77
C ARG A 77 -11.82 12.55 -11.45
N GLN A 78 -10.76 13.34 -11.55
CA GLN A 78 -9.95 13.75 -10.40
C GLN A 78 -10.73 14.58 -9.38
N ASP A 79 -11.63 15.44 -9.82
CA ASP A 79 -12.43 16.29 -8.93
C ASP A 79 -13.45 15.48 -8.12
N GLN A 80 -14.08 14.48 -8.75
CA GLN A 80 -14.94 13.50 -8.09
C GLN A 80 -14.16 12.67 -7.06
N PHE A 81 -12.95 12.25 -7.41
CA PHE A 81 -12.06 11.53 -6.51
C PHE A 81 -11.75 12.37 -5.27
N VAL A 82 -11.31 13.62 -5.46
CA VAL A 82 -10.99 14.53 -4.37
C VAL A 82 -12.21 14.81 -3.49
N ALA A 83 -13.37 15.06 -4.09
CA ALA A 83 -14.61 15.29 -3.35
C ALA A 83 -14.99 14.09 -2.47
N LEU A 84 -14.97 12.88 -3.04
CA LEU A 84 -15.24 11.64 -2.31
C LEU A 84 -14.28 11.44 -1.14
N ILE A 85 -12.98 11.63 -1.36
CA ILE A 85 -12.00 11.44 -0.28
C ILE A 85 -12.15 12.50 0.80
N ASN A 86 -12.40 13.77 0.45
CA ASN A 86 -12.61 14.82 1.44
C ASN A 86 -13.89 14.59 2.27
N GLU A 87 -14.92 13.98 1.68
CA GLU A 87 -16.14 13.61 2.37
C GLU A 87 -15.92 12.43 3.33
N GLU A 88 -15.22 11.39 2.90
CA GLU A 88 -15.08 10.15 3.68
C GLU A 88 -13.92 10.19 4.68
N ALA A 89 -12.82 10.89 4.34
CA ALA A 89 -11.57 10.92 5.10
C ALA A 89 -11.47 12.17 5.98
N LYS A 90 -12.57 12.61 6.62
CA LYS A 90 -12.63 13.84 7.42
C LYS A 90 -11.55 13.92 8.51
N ASN A 91 -11.13 12.77 9.01
CA ASN A 91 -10.13 12.61 10.06
C ASN A 91 -8.73 12.25 9.50
N GLY A 92 -8.52 12.42 8.20
CA GLY A 92 -7.25 12.19 7.51
C GLY A 92 -7.08 10.78 6.93
N PHE A 93 -7.69 9.74 7.50
CA PHE A 93 -7.53 8.35 7.06
C PHE A 93 -8.87 7.64 6.84
N LEU A 94 -8.87 6.69 5.90
CA LEU A 94 -9.98 5.80 5.60
C LEU A 94 -9.67 4.38 6.04
N TYR A 95 -10.72 3.69 6.46
CA TYR A 95 -10.73 2.25 6.63
C TYR A 95 -10.87 1.53 5.29
N PHE A 96 -10.02 0.54 5.03
CA PHE A 96 -10.18 -0.37 3.88
C PHE A 96 -10.64 -1.76 4.33
N THR A 97 -9.96 -2.33 5.32
CA THR A 97 -10.30 -3.65 5.88
C THR A 97 -9.62 -3.84 7.23
N ASN A 98 -9.99 -4.90 7.97
CA ASN A 98 -9.20 -5.39 9.10
C ASN A 98 -9.17 -6.92 9.13
N TYR A 99 -8.08 -7.46 9.68
CA TYR A 99 -7.87 -8.88 9.86
C TYR A 99 -7.84 -9.21 11.37
N PRO A 100 -8.88 -9.86 11.91
CA PRO A 100 -8.88 -10.31 13.30
C PRO A 100 -8.07 -11.60 13.42
N HIS A 101 -6.74 -11.47 13.46
CA HIS A 101 -5.80 -12.62 13.44
C HIS A 101 -6.04 -13.60 14.60
N HIS A 102 -6.62 -13.16 15.71
CA HIS A 102 -6.93 -13.99 16.86
C HIS A 102 -7.90 -15.12 16.51
N ARG A 103 -8.81 -14.89 15.54
CA ARG A 103 -9.71 -15.93 15.01
C ARG A 103 -8.98 -17.02 14.23
N LEU A 104 -7.86 -16.69 13.60
CA LEU A 104 -7.00 -17.70 12.96
C LEU A 104 -6.29 -18.54 14.02
N MET A 105 -5.91 -17.93 15.14
CA MET A 105 -5.21 -18.60 16.23
C MET A 105 -6.11 -19.43 17.14
N THR A 106 -7.44 -19.27 17.07
CA THR A 106 -8.40 -20.10 17.83
C THR A 106 -8.65 -21.46 17.19
N PHE A 107 -8.41 -21.63 15.88
CA PHE A 107 -8.71 -22.89 15.18
C PHE A 107 -8.01 -24.15 15.73
N PRO A 108 -6.74 -24.10 16.19
CA PRO A 108 -6.05 -25.31 16.63
C PRO A 108 -6.62 -25.97 17.89
N ASP A 109 -7.25 -25.20 18.79
CA ASP A 109 -7.68 -25.72 20.11
C ASP A 109 -9.00 -25.13 20.64
N GLU A 110 -9.68 -24.29 19.86
CA GLU A 110 -10.93 -23.59 20.21
C GLU A 110 -10.84 -22.73 21.49
N LYS A 111 -9.63 -22.47 21.99
CA LYS A 111 -9.43 -21.66 23.19
C LYS A 111 -9.39 -20.18 22.85
N PRO A 112 -10.02 -19.32 23.65
CA PRO A 112 -9.85 -17.87 23.52
C PRO A 112 -8.37 -17.49 23.50
N LYS A 113 -7.98 -16.65 22.53
CA LYS A 113 -6.65 -16.06 22.41
C LYS A 113 -6.74 -14.55 22.65
N PRO A 114 -5.69 -13.92 23.18
CA PRO A 114 -5.63 -12.46 23.25
C PRO A 114 -5.94 -11.85 21.88
N ARG A 115 -6.77 -10.81 21.86
CA ARG A 115 -7.19 -10.20 20.61
C ARG A 115 -6.01 -9.52 19.93
N ASN A 116 -5.90 -9.75 18.63
CA ASN A 116 -5.03 -8.98 17.76
C ASN A 116 -5.78 -8.65 16.46
N GLU A 117 -5.77 -7.37 16.09
CA GLU A 117 -6.47 -6.86 14.91
C GLU A 117 -5.53 -6.01 14.07
N LEU A 118 -5.30 -6.43 12.83
CA LEU A 118 -4.54 -5.67 11.84
C LEU A 118 -5.50 -4.83 10.99
N TYR A 119 -5.44 -3.51 11.14
CA TYR A 119 -6.17 -2.56 10.31
C TYR A 119 -5.37 -2.21 9.07
N VAL A 120 -6.05 -2.18 7.91
CA VAL A 120 -5.52 -1.63 6.66
C VAL A 120 -6.23 -0.30 6.42
N ILE A 121 -5.44 0.77 6.49
CA ILE A 121 -5.93 2.15 6.51
C ILE A 121 -5.07 3.03 5.62
N GLY A 122 -5.62 4.15 5.15
CA GLY A 122 -4.84 5.06 4.31
C GLY A 122 -5.61 6.27 3.84
N ASN A 123 -4.89 7.21 3.23
CA ASN A 123 -5.47 8.35 2.54
C ASN A 123 -5.21 8.23 1.04
N PRO A 124 -6.24 8.00 0.20
CA PRO A 124 -6.05 7.86 -1.24
C PRO A 124 -5.43 9.06 -1.94
N LEU A 125 -5.56 10.29 -1.41
CA LEU A 125 -4.91 11.48 -1.98
C LEU A 125 -3.39 11.41 -1.79
N PHE A 126 -2.93 11.05 -0.58
CA PHE A 126 -1.50 10.78 -0.34
C PHE A 126 -1.03 9.62 -1.21
N ALA A 127 -1.79 8.52 -1.24
CA ALA A 127 -1.44 7.35 -2.02
C ALA A 127 -1.26 7.67 -3.51
N GLN A 128 -2.19 8.41 -4.13
CA GLN A 128 -2.11 8.80 -5.54
C GLN A 128 -0.81 9.57 -5.82
N ARG A 129 -0.47 10.55 -4.98
CA ARG A 129 0.74 11.35 -5.18
C ARG A 129 2.02 10.55 -4.91
N ILE A 130 2.06 9.78 -3.84
CA ILE A 130 3.19 8.91 -3.49
C ILE A 130 3.45 7.90 -4.60
N MET A 131 2.43 7.20 -5.10
CA MET A 131 2.59 6.20 -6.18
C MET A 131 2.95 6.83 -7.52
N THR A 132 2.61 8.10 -7.75
CA THR A 132 3.07 8.85 -8.93
C THR A 132 4.57 9.14 -8.84
N LEU A 133 5.05 9.56 -7.67
CA LEU A 133 6.46 9.90 -7.43
C LEU A 133 7.34 8.65 -7.23
N ASN A 134 6.79 7.59 -6.64
CA ASN A 134 7.44 6.31 -6.40
C ASN A 134 6.45 5.13 -6.58
N PRO A 135 6.25 4.63 -7.81
CA PRO A 135 5.38 3.48 -8.07
C PRO A 135 5.67 2.21 -7.26
N ALA A 136 6.91 2.01 -6.77
CA ALA A 136 7.23 0.86 -5.93
C ALA A 136 6.56 0.91 -4.56
N ALA A 137 6.24 2.12 -4.07
CA ALA A 137 5.52 2.32 -2.81
C ALA A 137 4.16 1.60 -2.78
N SER A 138 3.57 1.29 -3.94
CA SER A 138 2.34 0.48 -4.07
C SER A 138 2.42 -0.88 -3.37
N GLN A 139 3.63 -1.42 -3.12
CA GLN A 139 3.81 -2.66 -2.34
C GLN A 139 3.44 -2.51 -0.85
N SER A 140 3.47 -1.27 -0.35
CA SER A 140 3.26 -0.92 1.06
C SER A 140 2.04 -0.03 1.28
N VAL A 141 1.24 0.24 0.23
CA VAL A 141 -0.01 1.01 0.29
C VAL A 141 -1.21 0.06 0.14
N PRO A 142 -2.25 0.16 0.99
CA PRO A 142 -2.40 1.05 2.13
C PRO A 142 -1.53 0.68 3.34
N LEU A 143 -1.44 1.60 4.30
CA LEU A 143 -0.68 1.42 5.54
C LEU A 143 -1.37 0.40 6.47
N ARG A 144 -0.58 -0.18 7.38
CA ARG A 144 -1.04 -1.19 8.32
C ARG A 144 -0.84 -0.72 9.75
N LEU A 145 -1.84 -0.98 10.60
CA LEU A 145 -1.83 -0.67 12.03
C LEU A 145 -2.27 -1.92 12.79
N LEU A 146 -1.43 -2.47 13.65
CA LEU A 146 -1.75 -3.66 14.46
C LEU A 146 -2.10 -3.23 15.88
N VAL A 147 -3.24 -3.68 16.38
CA VAL A 147 -3.64 -3.48 17.79
C VAL A 147 -3.62 -4.83 18.49
N LEU A 148 -2.92 -4.92 19.62
CA LEU A 148 -2.79 -6.11 20.46
C LEU A 148 -3.44 -5.88 21.82
N GLU A 149 -4.19 -6.86 22.31
CA GLU A 149 -4.71 -6.90 23.68
C GLU A 149 -3.63 -7.43 24.64
N LYS A 150 -3.43 -6.72 25.76
CA LYS A 150 -2.48 -7.13 26.78
C LYS A 150 -3.13 -8.03 27.84
N PRO A 151 -2.47 -9.12 28.29
CA PRO A 151 -3.00 -10.01 29.32
C PRO A 151 -3.36 -9.32 30.64
N GLU A 152 -2.57 -8.33 31.03
CA GLU A 152 -2.72 -7.53 32.26
C GLU A 152 -3.70 -6.36 32.14
N GLY A 153 -4.35 -6.21 30.97
CA GLY A 153 -5.19 -5.07 30.64
C GLY A 153 -4.43 -3.99 29.85
N GLY A 154 -5.18 -3.19 29.10
CA GLY A 154 -4.64 -2.21 28.15
C GLY A 154 -4.47 -2.77 26.74
N ALA A 155 -3.64 -2.10 25.94
CA ALA A 155 -3.35 -2.50 24.56
C ALA A 155 -1.95 -2.05 24.11
N GLU A 156 -1.45 -2.68 23.05
CA GLU A 156 -0.33 -2.16 22.27
C GLU A 156 -0.78 -1.79 20.87
N VAL A 157 -0.24 -0.71 20.31
CA VAL A 157 -0.47 -0.30 18.92
C VAL A 157 0.86 -0.25 18.17
N HIS A 158 0.96 -1.04 17.12
CA HIS A 158 2.18 -1.27 16.34
C HIS A 158 2.01 -0.77 14.91
N PHE A 159 3.00 -0.06 14.39
CA PHE A 159 3.02 0.34 12.98
C PHE A 159 4.43 0.62 12.47
N HIS A 160 4.63 0.46 11.17
CA HIS A 160 5.84 0.93 10.54
C HIS A 160 5.73 2.41 10.20
N VAL A 161 6.79 3.19 10.44
CA VAL A 161 6.84 4.61 10.05
C VAL A 161 6.65 4.71 8.53
N PRO A 162 5.61 5.42 8.04
CA PRO A 162 5.27 5.45 6.62
C PRO A 162 6.43 5.81 5.70
N SER A 163 7.23 6.83 6.04
CA SER A 163 8.38 7.24 5.23
C SER A 163 9.40 6.11 5.01
N THR A 164 9.61 5.27 6.02
CA THR A 164 10.60 4.17 5.96
C THR A 164 10.18 3.00 5.07
N ILE A 165 8.88 2.83 4.81
CA ILE A 165 8.34 1.75 3.95
C ILE A 165 7.86 2.22 2.57
N LEU A 166 7.71 3.53 2.38
CA LEU A 166 7.22 4.15 1.14
C LEU A 166 8.33 4.86 0.33
N GLU A 167 9.45 5.22 0.96
CA GLU A 167 10.65 5.73 0.26
C GLU A 167 11.53 4.57 -0.25
N ILE A 168 10.94 3.58 -0.94
CA ILE A 168 11.67 2.39 -1.45
C ILE A 168 12.73 2.84 -2.46
N PRO A 169 14.04 2.63 -2.18
CA PRO A 169 15.11 3.06 -3.08
C PRO A 169 15.11 2.26 -4.38
N ARG A 170 15.23 2.96 -5.52
CA ARG A 170 15.35 2.34 -6.86
C ARG A 170 16.59 2.80 -7.62
N GLY A 171 17.65 3.19 -6.90
CA GLY A 171 18.84 3.79 -7.50
C GLY A 171 18.57 5.14 -8.18
N LEU A 172 17.43 5.76 -7.89
CA LEU A 172 17.07 7.10 -8.34
C LEU A 172 17.47 8.13 -7.27
N PRO A 173 17.81 9.37 -7.67
CA PRO A 173 18.01 10.47 -6.73
C PRO A 173 16.78 10.65 -5.82
N ARG A 174 17.03 11.10 -4.59
CA ARG A 174 15.96 11.41 -3.64
C ARG A 174 15.05 12.50 -4.21
N ASN A 175 13.74 12.28 -4.12
CA ASN A 175 12.75 13.25 -4.55
C ASN A 175 12.31 14.10 -3.34
N ALA A 176 12.66 15.39 -3.33
CA ALA A 176 12.37 16.29 -2.21
C ALA A 176 10.86 16.44 -1.93
N GLU A 177 10.03 16.40 -2.96
CA GLU A 177 8.57 16.45 -2.81
C GLU A 177 8.05 15.18 -2.14
N LEU A 178 8.53 14.00 -2.57
CA LEU A 178 8.18 12.73 -1.92
C LEU A 178 8.60 12.75 -0.45
N THR A 179 9.81 13.20 -0.15
CA THR A 179 10.32 13.30 1.23
C THR A 179 9.41 14.19 2.09
N ALA A 180 9.03 15.38 1.59
CA ALA A 180 8.14 16.28 2.33
C ALA A 180 6.73 15.67 2.54
N LEU A 181 6.20 15.00 1.51
CA LEU A 181 4.90 14.33 1.57
C LEU A 181 4.89 13.20 2.60
N LEU A 182 5.95 12.38 2.62
CA LEU A 182 6.10 11.28 3.57
C LEU A 182 6.30 11.78 5.01
N ALA A 183 7.10 12.83 5.21
CA ALA A 183 7.25 13.44 6.53
C ALA A 183 5.91 13.97 7.09
N ARG A 184 5.07 14.57 6.23
CA ARG A 184 3.71 14.98 6.64
C ARG A 184 2.83 13.78 6.97
N LEU A 185 2.94 12.69 6.20
CA LEU A 185 2.17 11.47 6.44
C LEU A 185 2.56 10.81 7.77
N ASP A 186 3.85 10.79 8.11
CA ASP A 186 4.35 10.28 9.40
C ASP A 186 3.68 11.01 10.57
N VAL A 187 3.71 12.35 10.56
CA VAL A 187 3.09 13.18 11.61
C VAL A 187 1.60 12.90 11.75
N LEU A 188 0.86 12.85 10.63
CA LEU A 188 -0.59 12.61 10.67
C LEU A 188 -0.92 11.20 11.19
N PHE A 189 -0.14 10.20 10.78
CA PHE A 189 -0.34 8.82 11.19
C PHE A 189 -0.05 8.64 12.68
N GLU A 190 1.06 9.22 13.16
CA GLU A 190 1.43 9.19 14.56
C GLU A 190 0.41 9.94 15.43
N GLN A 191 -0.05 11.13 15.00
CA GLN A 191 -1.10 11.87 15.71
C GLN A 191 -2.38 11.03 15.87
N MET A 192 -2.81 10.34 14.82
CA MET A 192 -3.97 9.43 14.91
C MET A 192 -3.74 8.32 15.95
N VAL A 193 -2.54 7.74 16.01
CA VAL A 193 -2.19 6.71 17.01
C VAL A 193 -2.16 7.28 18.42
N GLN A 194 -1.63 8.48 18.61
CA GLN A 194 -1.65 9.18 19.90
C GLN A 194 -3.09 9.43 20.37
N ASP A 195 -3.96 9.87 19.46
CA ASP A 195 -5.37 10.15 19.78
C ASP A 195 -6.13 8.91 20.27
N ILE A 196 -5.88 7.74 19.66
CA ILE A 196 -6.57 6.50 20.06
C ILE A 196 -6.00 5.91 21.35
N THR A 197 -4.73 6.18 21.67
CA THR A 197 -4.02 5.64 22.84
C THR A 197 -3.99 6.58 24.05
N ALA A 198 -4.44 7.84 23.91
CA ALA A 198 -4.45 8.84 24.98
C ALA A 198 -5.30 8.42 26.21
N THR A 199 -4.80 8.69 27.42
CA THR A 199 -5.46 8.33 28.69
C THR A 199 -6.56 9.29 29.13
N GLY A 200 -6.69 10.46 28.48
CA GLY A 200 -7.84 11.36 28.62
C GLY A 200 -9.03 10.89 27.75
N GLY A 201 -10.25 11.34 28.09
CA GLY A 201 -11.38 11.27 27.15
C GLY A 201 -11.06 11.98 25.83
N PRO A 202 -11.90 11.85 24.78
CA PRO A 202 -11.61 12.46 23.49
C PRO A 202 -11.38 13.96 23.66
N ASN A 203 -10.12 14.40 23.50
CA ASN A 203 -9.82 15.80 23.35
C ASN A 203 -10.33 16.20 21.96
N ASP A 204 -11.46 16.90 21.93
CA ASP A 204 -12.00 17.59 20.76
C ASP A 204 -11.09 18.78 20.38
N THR A 205 -9.79 18.54 20.17
CA THR A 205 -8.93 19.51 19.53
C THR A 205 -9.21 19.43 18.03
N PRO A 206 -9.79 20.47 17.40
CA PRO A 206 -10.08 20.45 15.98
C PRO A 206 -8.77 20.26 15.21
N VAL A 207 -8.70 19.24 14.35
CA VAL A 207 -7.64 19.14 13.35
C VAL A 207 -7.79 20.38 12.48
N ALA A 208 -6.85 21.31 12.60
CA ALA A 208 -6.79 22.46 11.72
C ALA A 208 -6.72 21.93 10.28
N VAL A 209 -7.76 22.21 9.50
CA VAL A 209 -7.75 22.01 8.05
C VAL A 209 -6.64 22.90 7.50
N VAL A 210 -5.47 22.32 7.28
CA VAL A 210 -4.38 22.97 6.56
C VAL A 210 -4.88 23.13 5.12
N GLN A 211 -5.40 24.32 4.83
CA GLN A 211 -5.73 24.75 3.47
C GLN A 211 -4.46 24.67 2.60
N GLN A 212 -4.69 24.26 1.36
CA GLN A 212 -3.70 24.07 0.31
C GLN A 212 -2.91 25.34 0.00
#